data_AF-A0A9D4RXQ0-F1
#
_entry.id   AF-A0A9D4RXQ0-F1
#
_cell.length_a   1.000
_cell.length_b   1.000
_cell.length_c   1.000
_cell.angle_alpha   90.00
_cell.angle_beta   90.00
_cell.angle_gamma   90.00
#
_symmetry.space_group_name_H-M   'P 1'
#
loop_
_entity.id
_entity.type
_entity.pdbx_description
1 polymer ?
#
loop_
_entity_poly.entity_id
_entity_poly.type
_entity_poly.pdbx_seq_one_letter_code
_entity_poly.pdbx_strand_id
1 'polypeptide(L)'
;MCYQGHTIRAGWGETHPENWRPEHVRDWVTFVAEKYTFPVELQGRILDLVQGFTGAELLSLSLTDFRSRFGQVGEIVFTALQQILDISPEYEGRYTMFGKLNDKVIGNKNISTF
;
A
#
# COMPACT_ATOMS: atom_id res chain seq x y z
N MET A 1 12.93 11.65 -22.84
CA MET A 1 13.17 12.03 -21.44
C MET A 1 12.88 10.82 -20.59
N CYS A 2 13.92 10.15 -20.09
CA CYS A 2 13.79 8.92 -19.32
C CYS A 2 13.49 9.32 -17.86
N TYR A 3 12.30 8.98 -17.36
CA TYR A 3 12.00 9.09 -15.94
C TYR A 3 12.96 8.15 -15.20
N GLN A 4 13.97 8.71 -14.55
CA GLN A 4 14.79 7.99 -13.59
C GLN A 4 13.86 7.57 -12.45
N GLY A 5 13.56 6.27 -12.39
CA GLY A 5 12.79 5.66 -11.32
C GLY A 5 13.53 5.83 -10.00
N HIS A 6 13.23 6.93 -9.30
CA HIS A 6 13.34 6.96 -7.87
C HIS A 6 12.31 5.96 -7.33
N THR A 7 12.69 4.69 -7.27
CA THR A 7 12.05 3.75 -6.37
C THR A 7 12.40 4.23 -4.96
N ILE A 8 11.69 5.25 -4.47
CA ILE A 8 11.60 5.50 -3.05
C ILE A 8 10.96 4.21 -2.53
N ARG A 9 11.77 3.34 -1.95
CA ARG A 9 11.28 2.17 -1.21
C ARG A 9 10.53 2.72 -0.02
N ALA A 10 9.28 3.09 -0.26
CA ALA A 10 8.44 3.62 0.78
C ALA A 10 8.23 2.47 1.77
N GLY A 11 8.64 2.67 3.02
CA GLY A 11 8.71 1.59 4.02
C GLY A 11 7.39 0.86 4.26
N TRP A 12 6.26 1.46 3.84
CA TRP A 12 4.94 0.82 3.81
C TRP A 12 4.86 -0.38 2.85
N GLY A 13 5.63 -0.41 1.76
CA GLY A 13 5.60 -1.50 0.79
C GLY A 13 6.30 -2.78 1.25
N GLU A 14 7.17 -2.67 2.26
CA GLU A 14 8.01 -3.77 2.77
C GLU A 14 7.52 -4.31 4.13
N THR A 15 6.43 -3.77 4.69
CA THR A 15 5.94 -4.16 6.03
C THR A 15 4.43 -4.37 6.02
N HIS A 16 3.95 -5.33 6.82
CA HIS A 16 2.51 -5.53 7.03
C HIS A 16 1.87 -4.23 7.54
N PRO A 17 0.67 -3.84 7.07
CA PRO A 17 0.03 -2.59 7.47
C PRO A 17 -0.07 -2.35 8.96
N GLU A 18 -0.22 -3.39 9.78
CA GLU A 18 -0.25 -3.28 11.25
C GLU A 18 1.03 -2.65 11.84
N ASN A 19 2.17 -2.85 11.18
CA ASN A 19 3.47 -2.36 11.62
C ASN A 19 3.85 -1.00 11.01
N TRP A 20 2.93 -0.35 10.30
CA TRP A 20 3.21 0.95 9.71
C TRP A 20 3.36 2.02 10.78
N ARG A 21 4.44 2.77 10.68
CA ARG A 21 4.66 3.99 11.44
C ARG A 21 3.92 5.16 10.80
N PRO A 22 3.75 6.31 11.49
CA PRO A 22 3.06 7.46 10.92
C PRO A 22 3.59 7.93 9.57
N GLU A 23 4.91 7.90 9.38
CA GLU A 23 5.55 8.20 8.09
C GLU A 23 5.14 7.22 6.99
N HIS A 24 4.99 5.93 7.30
CA HIS A 24 4.56 4.90 6.35
C HIS A 24 3.10 5.09 5.95
N VAL A 25 2.22 5.38 6.91
CA VAL A 25 0.80 5.66 6.65
C VAL A 25 0.66 6.89 5.75
N ARG A 26 1.38 7.97 6.07
CA ARG A 26 1.38 9.21 5.26
C ARG A 26 1.84 8.95 3.82
N ASP A 27 2.96 8.26 3.65
CA ASP A 27 3.53 7.98 2.33
C ASP A 27 2.60 7.04 1.52
N TRP A 28 1.94 6.08 2.18
CA TRP A 28 0.95 5.21 1.56
C TRP A 28 -0.32 5.97 1.15
N VAL A 29 -0.86 6.83 2.01
CA VAL A 29 -2.04 7.65 1.67
C VAL A 29 -1.72 8.61 0.53
N THR A 30 -0.52 9.18 0.50
CA THR A 30 -0.04 10.00 -0.62
C THR A 30 -0.08 9.20 -1.93
N PHE A 31 0.48 7.99 -1.91
CA PHE A 31 0.46 7.09 -3.07
C PHE A 31 -0.97 6.75 -3.51
N VAL A 32 -1.89 6.45 -2.59
CA VAL A 32 -3.30 6.18 -2.93
C VAL A 32 -3.94 7.41 -3.56
N ALA A 33 -3.72 8.60 -2.99
CA ALA A 33 -4.28 9.83 -3.49
C ALA A 33 -3.77 10.18 -4.92
N GLU A 34 -2.49 9.95 -5.19
CA GLU A 34 -1.91 10.07 -6.53
C GLU A 34 -2.48 9.02 -7.50
N LYS A 35 -2.52 7.75 -7.08
CA LYS A 35 -3.00 6.62 -7.89
C LYS A 35 -4.44 6.78 -8.35
N TYR A 36 -5.30 7.29 -7.47
CA TYR A 36 -6.70 7.54 -7.77
C TYR A 36 -6.99 9.00 -8.17
N THR A 37 -5.94 9.79 -8.45
CA THR A 37 -6.04 11.16 -8.98
C THR A 37 -6.94 12.08 -8.15
N PHE A 38 -6.78 12.05 -6.83
CA PHE A 38 -7.55 12.91 -5.94
C PHE A 38 -7.27 14.40 -6.23
N PRO A 39 -8.28 15.28 -6.21
CA PRO A 39 -8.10 16.73 -6.24
C PRO A 39 -7.11 17.19 -5.16
N VAL A 40 -6.26 18.17 -5.46
CA VAL A 40 -5.19 18.66 -4.57
C VAL A 40 -5.73 19.07 -3.21
N GLU A 41 -6.92 19.68 -3.17
CA GLU A 41 -7.59 20.11 -1.94
C GLU A 41 -7.97 18.92 -1.05
N LEU A 42 -8.34 17.79 -1.65
CA LEU A 42 -8.64 16.55 -0.94
C LEU A 42 -7.37 15.82 -0.49
N GLN A 43 -6.28 15.92 -1.26
CA GLN A 43 -4.98 15.36 -0.86
C GLN A 43 -4.47 16.03 0.42
N GLY A 44 -4.50 17.35 0.51
CA GLY A 44 -4.09 18.06 1.72
C GLY A 44 -4.93 17.65 2.94
N ARG A 45 -6.25 17.66 2.79
CA ARG A 45 -7.18 17.28 3.86
C ARG A 45 -6.98 15.85 4.36
N ILE A 46 -6.77 14.89 3.46
CA ILE A 46 -6.62 13.50 3.88
C ILE A 46 -5.29 13.28 4.60
N LEU A 47 -4.22 13.96 4.15
CA LEU A 47 -2.91 13.90 4.81
C LEU A 47 -2.94 14.53 6.20
N ASP A 48 -3.67 15.64 6.38
CA ASP A 48 -3.88 16.26 7.69
C ASP A 48 -4.64 15.32 8.64
N LEU A 49 -5.66 14.61 8.13
CA LEU A 49 -6.48 13.71 8.94
C LEU A 49 -5.75 12.43 9.37
N VAL A 50 -4.80 11.94 8.56
CA VAL A 50 -3.97 10.77 8.91
C VAL A 50 -2.65 11.17 9.56
N GLN A 51 -2.45 12.47 9.85
CA GLN A 51 -1.23 12.92 10.49
C GLN A 51 -1.09 12.26 11.86
N GLY A 52 0.00 11.51 12.05
CA GLY A 52 0.29 10.81 13.29
C GLY A 52 -0.37 9.43 13.43
N PHE A 53 -1.20 8.99 12.47
CA PHE A 53 -1.80 7.66 12.51
C PHE A 53 -0.77 6.57 12.30
N THR A 54 -0.75 5.59 13.18
CA THR A 54 -0.08 4.31 12.95
C THR A 54 -0.96 3.39 12.11
N GLY A 55 -0.33 2.36 11.56
CA GLY A 55 -1.02 1.31 10.82
C GLY A 55 -2.05 0.55 11.65
N ALA A 56 -1.72 0.22 12.89
CA ALA A 56 -2.65 -0.41 13.83
C ALA A 56 -3.91 0.45 14.08
N GLU A 57 -3.73 1.77 14.26
CA GLU A 57 -4.87 2.69 14.40
C GLU A 57 -5.70 2.75 13.12
N LEU A 58 -5.05 2.78 11.95
CA LEU A 58 -5.72 2.77 10.66
C LEU A 58 -6.55 1.49 10.45
N LEU A 59 -6.02 0.33 10.84
CA LEU A 59 -6.71 -0.97 10.76
C LEU A 59 -7.85 -1.12 11.77
N SER A 60 -7.81 -0.37 12.88
CA SER A 60 -8.88 -0.38 13.88
C SER A 60 -10.16 0.34 13.42
N LEU A 61 -10.07 1.15 12.36
CA LEU A 61 -11.20 1.91 11.84
C LEU A 61 -12.10 1.05 10.96
N SER A 62 -13.41 1.14 11.19
CA SER A 62 -14.41 0.53 10.30
C SER A 62 -14.60 1.34 9.02
N LEU A 63 -15.23 0.75 7.99
CA LEU A 63 -15.64 1.49 6.79
C LEU A 63 -16.51 2.72 7.14
N THR A 64 -17.36 2.62 8.16
CA THR A 64 -18.17 3.74 8.65
C THR A 64 -17.31 4.86 9.23
N ASP A 65 -16.25 4.51 9.96
CA ASP A 65 -15.28 5.49 10.46
C ASP A 65 -14.54 6.18 9.31
N PHE A 66 -14.15 5.42 8.29
CA PHE A 66 -13.52 5.99 7.10
C PHE A 66 -14.45 6.95 6.36
N ARG A 67 -15.71 6.56 6.13
CA ARG A 67 -16.71 7.42 5.46
C ARG A 67 -17.02 8.67 6.27
N SER A 68 -17.11 8.56 7.59
CA SER A 68 -17.40 9.73 8.45
C SER A 68 -16.23 10.71 8.54
N ARG A 69 -14.99 10.21 8.61
CA ARG A 69 -13.79 11.05 8.77
C ARG A 69 -13.29 11.63 7.45
N PHE A 70 -13.26 10.82 6.40
CA PHE A 70 -12.65 11.17 5.11
C PHE A 70 -13.69 11.41 4.02
N GLY A 71 -14.99 11.31 4.32
CA GLY A 71 -16.06 11.48 3.33
C GLY A 71 -16.02 10.40 2.25
N GLN A 72 -16.36 10.77 1.02
CA GLN A 72 -16.47 9.85 -0.11
C GLN A 72 -15.14 9.15 -0.47
N VAL A 73 -13.99 9.81 -0.22
CA VAL A 73 -12.67 9.22 -0.47
C VAL A 73 -12.27 8.19 0.59
N GLY A 74 -12.92 8.20 1.75
CA GLY A 74 -12.68 7.23 2.82
C GLY A 74 -12.94 5.80 2.37
N GLU A 75 -13.94 5.58 1.52
CA GLU A 75 -14.23 4.27 0.94
C GLU A 75 -13.14 3.79 -0.02
N ILE A 76 -12.54 4.70 -0.79
CA ILE A 76 -11.43 4.38 -1.68
C ILE A 76 -10.20 3.97 -0.86
N VAL A 77 -9.86 4.75 0.17
CA VAL A 77 -8.73 4.44 1.05
C VAL A 77 -8.96 3.13 1.81
N PHE A 78 -10.16 2.91 2.35
CA PHE A 78 -10.51 1.65 3.01
C PHE A 78 -10.38 0.46 2.04
N THR A 79 -10.91 0.57 0.83
CA THR A 79 -10.83 -0.49 -0.18
C THR A 79 -9.38 -0.78 -0.57
N ALA A 80 -8.55 0.26 -0.74
CA ALA A 80 -7.13 0.09 -1.03
C ALA A 80 -6.37 -0.58 0.12
N LEU A 81 -6.74 -0.31 1.38
CA LEU A 81 -6.17 -0.98 2.55
C LEU A 81 -6.57 -2.46 2.59
N GLN A 82 -7.84 -2.78 2.36
CA GLN A 82 -8.31 -4.17 2.31
C GLN A 82 -7.63 -4.97 1.21
N GLN A 83 -7.41 -4.38 0.02
CA GLN A 83 -6.65 -5.03 -1.04
C GLN A 83 -5.23 -5.43 -0.64
N ILE A 84 -4.56 -4.63 0.21
CA ILE A 84 -3.23 -4.99 0.74
C ILE A 84 -3.35 -6.15 1.74
N LEU A 85 -4.38 -6.14 2.58
CA LEU A 85 -4.61 -7.19 3.58
C LEU A 85 -5.01 -8.54 2.96
N ASP A 86 -5.78 -8.52 1.86
CA ASP A 86 -6.16 -9.72 1.11
C ASP A 86 -4.95 -10.41 0.45
N ILE A 87 -3.93 -9.61 0.09
CA ILE A 87 -2.64 -10.09 -0.41
C ILE A 87 -1.72 -10.48 0.77
N SER A 88 -2.11 -10.12 2.01
CA SER A 88 -1.26 -10.24 3.21
C SER A 88 -1.21 -11.51 4.04
N PRO A 89 -1.90 -12.62 3.75
CA PRO A 89 -1.60 -13.88 4.44
C PRO A 89 -0.13 -14.31 4.31
N GLU A 90 0.61 -13.79 3.31
CA GLU A 90 2.02 -14.07 3.02
C GLU A 90 2.95 -12.83 3.03
N TYR A 91 2.50 -11.66 3.51
CA TYR A 91 3.25 -10.39 3.40
C TYR A 91 4.35 -10.24 4.47
N GLU A 92 5.43 -11.01 4.34
CA GLU A 92 6.72 -10.73 5.02
C GLU A 92 7.58 -9.73 4.22
N GLY A 93 7.00 -8.68 3.63
CA GLY A 93 7.78 -7.66 2.92
C GLY A 93 8.52 -8.11 1.66
N ARG A 94 8.21 -9.31 1.12
CA ARG A 94 8.90 -9.86 -0.06
C ARG A 94 8.29 -9.46 -1.40
N TYR A 95 7.11 -8.85 -1.40
CA TYR A 95 6.47 -8.41 -2.63
C TYR A 95 6.74 -6.92 -2.84
N THR A 96 7.85 -6.62 -3.51
CA THR A 96 7.93 -5.37 -4.26
C THR A 96 6.86 -5.47 -5.36
N MET A 97 5.64 -4.98 -5.11
CA MET A 97 4.55 -5.02 -6.10
C MET A 97 4.80 -4.17 -7.36
N PHE A 98 6.03 -3.69 -7.58
CA PHE A 98 6.49 -3.14 -8.85
C PHE A 98 7.94 -3.54 -9.19
N GLY A 99 8.33 -4.77 -8.84
CA GLY A 99 9.53 -5.41 -9.38
C GLY A 99 9.24 -6.01 -10.75
N LYS A 100 9.86 -5.43 -11.79
CA LYS A 100 9.82 -5.88 -13.19
C LYS A 100 9.64 -7.40 -13.35
N LEU A 101 8.69 -7.78 -14.20
CA LEU A 101 8.80 -8.95 -15.07
C LEU A 101 10.26 -9.05 -15.56
N ASN A 102 10.98 -10.03 -15.07
CA ASN A 102 12.10 -10.59 -15.79
C ASN A 102 12.22 -12.05 -15.39
N ASP A 103 11.86 -12.88 -16.36
CA ASP A 103 12.14 -14.29 -16.48
C ASP A 103 13.46 -14.70 -15.83
N LYS A 104 13.37 -15.60 -14.86
CA LYS A 104 14.22 -16.79 -14.84
C LYS A 104 13.52 -17.89 -14.07
N VAL A 105 12.84 -18.70 -14.88
CA VAL A 105 12.48 -20.10 -14.63
C VAL A 105 13.54 -20.79 -13.76
N ILE A 106 13.20 -21.08 -12.50
CA ILE A 106 13.79 -22.19 -11.76
C ILE A 106 12.66 -23.14 -11.43
N GLY A 107 12.29 -23.92 -12.43
CA GLY A 107 11.44 -25.10 -12.30
C GLY A 107 12.31 -26.34 -12.36
N ASN A 108 12.73 -26.81 -11.19
CA ASN A 108 13.19 -28.18 -10.98
C ASN A 108 12.25 -29.19 -11.65
N LYS A 109 12.79 -30.04 -12.52
CA LYS A 109 12.23 -31.37 -12.78
C LYS A 109 13.36 -32.39 -12.71
N ASN A 110 13.50 -32.99 -11.53
CA ASN A 110 14.05 -34.34 -11.41
C ASN A 110 12.98 -35.30 -11.92
N ILE A 111 13.25 -36.02 -13.02
CA ILE A 111 12.71 -37.36 -13.28
C ILE A 111 13.84 -38.19 -13.91
N SER A 112 14.17 -39.28 -13.22
CA SER A 112 15.14 -40.31 -13.60
C SER A 112 14.63 -41.24 -14.72
N THR A 113 15.59 -41.91 -15.37
CA THR A 113 15.53 -43.25 -16.01
C THR A 113 14.58 -43.42 -17.22
N PHE A 114 15.12 -43.52 -18.44
CA PHE A 114 15.65 -44.73 -19.09
C PHE A 114 16.40 -44.33 -20.37
#